data_AF-A0A3P7IQV6-F1
#
_entry.id   AF-A0A3P7IQV6-F1
#
_cell.length_a   1.000
_cell.length_b   1.000
_cell.length_c   1.000
_cell.angle_alpha   90.00
_cell.angle_beta   90.00
_cell.angle_gamma   90.00
#
_symmetry.space_group_name_H-M   'P 1'
#
loop_
_entity.id
_entity.type
_entity.pdbx_description
1 polymer ?
#
loop_
_entity_poly.entity_id
_entity_poly.type
_entity_poly.pdbx_seq_one_letter_code
_entity_poly.pdbx_strand_id
1 'polypeptide(L)'
;MEFVENNRDDFRESSASPSVGVEFALPTTCGEDGSYNVKAKECSQDIPETLNKQPVDEGNTTTAKQEPPTSSKTLSIPKLHSLIRMRQKLVKHIHQLEVREVCFEDEAKEMFYINHERKLKKALLEVEKTLHKHGALVDVDEDLQAYYDNTYSPNINVVDTGNELLNKRISDLMNKKIFDKEKVITPSFDEIRDIMCELRAEHGSSSGIPDPEKESDAFCE
;
A
#
# COMPACT_ATOMS: atom_id res chain seq x y z
N MET A 1 22.80 -22.93 60.71
CA MET A 1 22.09 -23.96 61.48
C MET A 1 21.69 -23.34 62.79
N GLU A 2 20.42 -22.95 62.92
CA GLU A 2 19.63 -22.98 64.15
C GLU A 2 18.18 -22.67 63.75
N PHE A 3 17.29 -23.59 64.11
CA PHE A 3 15.84 -23.52 63.94
C PHE A 3 15.23 -22.85 65.17
N VAL A 4 14.19 -22.04 64.99
CA VAL A 4 13.04 -22.05 65.90
C VAL A 4 11.75 -21.89 65.09
N GLU A 5 10.91 -22.90 65.21
CA GLU A 5 9.53 -23.05 64.73
C GLU A 5 8.54 -22.21 65.57
N ASN A 6 7.43 -21.82 64.94
CA ASN A 6 6.04 -22.14 65.34
C ASN A 6 5.09 -21.08 64.74
N ASN A 7 4.29 -21.44 63.73
CA ASN A 7 3.02 -22.18 63.80
C ASN A 7 1.82 -21.29 64.17
N ARG A 8 0.97 -21.04 63.15
CA ARG A 8 -0.49 -21.28 63.11
C ARG A 8 -1.03 -20.60 61.84
N ASP A 9 -1.38 -21.32 60.78
CA ASP A 9 -2.58 -22.17 60.60
C ASP A 9 -3.89 -21.48 60.97
N ASP A 10 -4.67 -21.14 59.95
CA ASP A 10 -5.96 -21.79 59.65
C ASP A 10 -6.56 -21.15 58.38
N PHE A 11 -6.59 -21.87 57.25
CA PHE A 11 -7.63 -22.82 56.81
C PHE A 11 -8.62 -22.15 55.85
N ARG A 12 -8.56 -22.47 54.54
CA ARG A 12 -9.36 -23.52 53.83
C ARG A 12 -10.42 -22.81 52.98
N GLU A 13 -10.86 -23.24 51.80
CA GLU A 13 -10.70 -24.44 50.98
C GLU A 13 -11.17 -23.99 49.57
N SER A 14 -10.42 -24.24 48.50
CA SER A 14 -10.67 -25.31 47.53
C SER A 14 -12.08 -25.33 46.92
N SER A 15 -12.19 -25.18 45.59
CA SER A 15 -12.40 -26.34 44.70
C SER A 15 -12.96 -25.95 43.31
N ALA A 16 -12.39 -26.64 42.32
CA ALA A 16 -13.00 -27.25 41.14
C ALA A 16 -13.93 -26.45 40.20
N SER A 17 -13.47 -26.36 38.95
CA SER A 17 -14.30 -26.21 37.75
C SER A 17 -15.27 -27.40 37.58
N PRO A 18 -16.38 -27.23 36.82
CA PRO A 18 -16.39 -27.89 35.51
C PRO A 18 -17.10 -27.12 34.38
N SER A 19 -16.84 -27.61 33.18
CA SER A 19 -17.42 -27.31 31.87
C SER A 19 -18.90 -27.67 31.71
N VAL A 20 -19.46 -27.15 30.59
CA VAL A 20 -20.57 -27.65 29.74
C VAL A 20 -21.73 -26.64 29.63
N GLY A 21 -22.07 -26.30 28.38
CA GLY A 21 -23.07 -25.29 28.01
C GLY A 21 -24.52 -25.74 28.16
N VAL A 22 -25.42 -24.83 27.77
CA VAL A 22 -26.69 -25.02 27.04
C VAL A 22 -27.46 -23.68 27.06
N GLU A 23 -27.92 -23.32 25.87
CA GLU A 23 -29.07 -22.52 25.42
C GLU A 23 -29.82 -21.50 26.32
N PHE A 24 -30.13 -20.37 25.65
CA PHE A 24 -31.36 -19.55 25.65
C PHE A 24 -31.95 -19.01 26.96
N ALA A 25 -32.00 -17.67 27.03
CA ALA A 25 -33.22 -16.92 27.38
C ALA A 25 -33.09 -15.42 27.00
N LEU A 26 -34.04 -14.94 26.19
CA LEU A 26 -34.42 -13.52 26.11
C LEU A 26 -35.13 -13.09 27.41
N PRO A 27 -35.15 -11.78 27.68
CA PRO A 27 -36.42 -11.10 27.96
C PRO A 27 -36.58 -9.89 27.00
N THR A 28 -37.67 -9.80 26.23
CA THR A 28 -39.02 -9.35 26.62
C THR A 28 -39.09 -7.84 26.93
N THR A 29 -39.37 -7.08 25.87
CA THR A 29 -40.31 -5.95 25.69
C THR A 29 -40.48 -4.84 26.75
N CYS A 30 -40.42 -3.58 26.27
CA CYS A 30 -41.36 -2.45 26.44
C CYS A 30 -40.60 -1.16 26.00
N GLY A 31 -40.99 -0.29 25.07
CA GLY A 31 -42.11 -0.09 24.14
C GLY A 31 -41.83 1.23 23.36
N GLU A 32 -42.43 1.35 22.16
CA GLU A 32 -42.84 2.59 21.44
C GLU A 32 -41.74 3.66 21.15
N ASP A 33 -41.46 4.19 19.96
CA ASP A 33 -42.08 4.28 18.64
C ASP A 33 -40.99 4.63 17.62
N GLY A 34 -41.13 4.24 16.35
CA GLY A 34 -40.29 4.80 15.27
C GLY A 34 -40.01 3.87 14.11
N SER A 35 -40.96 3.80 13.18
CA SER A 35 -40.86 3.12 11.89
C SER A 35 -39.63 3.53 11.07
N TYR A 36 -38.76 2.57 10.74
CA TYR A 36 -38.00 2.58 9.49
C TYR A 36 -37.82 1.15 8.95
N ASN A 37 -38.53 0.87 7.88
CA ASN A 37 -38.26 -0.23 6.97
C ASN A 37 -36.93 0.04 6.25
N VAL A 38 -35.88 -0.74 6.54
CA VAL A 38 -34.77 -0.94 5.60
C VAL A 38 -34.53 -2.44 5.49
N LYS A 39 -35.00 -2.99 4.37
CA LYS A 39 -34.67 -4.35 3.92
C LYS A 39 -33.15 -4.47 3.80
N ALA A 40 -32.53 -5.23 4.69
CA ALA A 40 -31.22 -5.80 4.44
C ALA A 40 -31.34 -6.75 3.25
N LYS A 41 -30.68 -6.42 2.15
CA LYS A 41 -30.50 -7.33 1.02
C LYS A 41 -29.03 -7.71 1.01
N GLU A 42 -28.74 -8.88 1.55
CA GLU A 42 -27.53 -9.63 1.26
C GLU A 42 -27.39 -9.78 -0.27
N CYS A 43 -26.18 -9.54 -0.78
CA CYS A 43 -25.80 -10.04 -2.09
C CYS A 43 -24.27 -10.20 -2.13
N SER A 44 -23.82 -11.32 -1.57
CA SER A 44 -22.60 -12.01 -2.04
C SER A 44 -22.88 -12.69 -3.38
N GLN A 45 -21.79 -13.10 -4.06
CA GLN A 45 -21.68 -13.90 -5.31
C GLN A 45 -21.55 -13.03 -6.60
N ASP A 46 -20.59 -13.21 -7.51
CA ASP A 46 -19.61 -14.27 -7.79
C ASP A 46 -18.40 -13.67 -8.56
N ILE A 47 -17.20 -14.20 -8.32
CA ILE A 47 -16.06 -14.09 -9.25
C ILE A 47 -15.91 -15.47 -9.89
N PRO A 48 -16.12 -15.67 -11.20
CA PRO A 48 -15.80 -16.94 -11.82
C PRO A 48 -14.32 -17.00 -12.21
N GLU A 49 -13.63 -17.91 -11.54
CA GLU A 49 -12.40 -18.59 -11.96
C GLU A 49 -12.77 -19.80 -12.84
N THR A 50 -11.83 -20.33 -13.64
CA THR A 50 -11.90 -21.49 -14.57
C THR A 50 -12.32 -21.23 -16.03
N LEU A 51 -11.87 -21.92 -17.07
CA LEU A 51 -10.69 -22.74 -17.39
C LEU A 51 -10.80 -23.07 -18.91
N ASN A 52 -9.67 -22.96 -19.61
CA ASN A 52 -9.22 -23.72 -20.80
C ASN A 52 -10.23 -24.48 -21.71
N LYS A 53 -10.11 -24.30 -23.04
CA LYS A 53 -10.12 -25.39 -24.05
C LYS A 53 -9.69 -24.87 -25.44
N GLN A 54 -8.62 -25.45 -25.97
CA GLN A 54 -8.23 -25.41 -27.40
C GLN A 54 -9.29 -26.11 -28.27
N PRO A 55 -9.27 -25.86 -29.59
CA PRO A 55 -8.68 -26.88 -30.46
C PRO A 55 -7.70 -26.35 -31.51
N VAL A 56 -6.90 -27.30 -31.96
CA VAL A 56 -5.87 -27.31 -33.02
C VAL A 56 -6.56 -27.54 -34.38
N ASP A 57 -6.15 -26.88 -35.46
CA ASP A 57 -5.45 -27.52 -36.63
C ASP A 57 -5.25 -26.58 -37.84
N GLU A 58 -4.26 -26.93 -38.65
CA GLU A 58 -3.42 -26.22 -39.61
C GLU A 58 -4.03 -25.88 -41.00
N GLY A 59 -3.37 -24.97 -41.76
CA GLY A 59 -3.59 -24.85 -43.22
C GLY A 59 -3.09 -23.59 -43.96
N ASN A 60 -1.77 -23.48 -44.17
CA ASN A 60 -1.02 -23.03 -45.38
C ASN A 60 -0.99 -21.57 -45.95
N THR A 61 0.27 -21.04 -46.01
CA THR A 61 1.03 -20.34 -47.11
C THR A 61 0.56 -18.98 -47.70
N THR A 62 1.35 -17.93 -48.02
CA THR A 62 2.76 -17.47 -47.84
C THR A 62 2.83 -15.99 -48.32
N THR A 63 3.59 -15.11 -47.63
CA THR A 63 4.25 -13.83 -48.08
C THR A 63 3.43 -12.69 -48.75
N ALA A 64 3.61 -11.39 -48.49
CA ALA A 64 4.46 -10.62 -47.59
C ALA A 64 3.89 -9.18 -47.52
N LYS A 65 3.68 -8.62 -46.32
CA LYS A 65 3.58 -7.18 -46.09
C LYS A 65 4.10 -6.83 -44.69
N GLN A 66 4.83 -5.72 -44.64
CA GLN A 66 5.56 -5.10 -43.53
C GLN A 66 4.94 -5.31 -42.13
N GLU A 67 5.77 -5.75 -41.18
CA GLU A 67 5.47 -5.82 -39.76
C GLU A 67 5.49 -4.44 -39.09
N PRO A 68 4.45 -4.07 -38.32
CA PRO A 68 4.57 -3.33 -37.08
C PRO A 68 4.78 -4.28 -35.88
N PRO A 69 5.39 -3.82 -34.78
CA PRO A 69 5.88 -4.70 -33.73
C PRO A 69 4.75 -5.28 -32.86
N THR A 70 4.86 -6.59 -32.65
CA THR A 70 4.35 -7.40 -31.53
C THR A 70 2.85 -7.39 -31.23
N SER A 71 2.25 -8.56 -31.46
CA SER A 71 0.85 -8.91 -31.22
C SER A 71 0.39 -8.64 -29.78
N SER A 72 -0.13 -7.45 -29.53
CA SER A 72 -1.01 -7.23 -28.38
C SER A 72 -2.41 -7.66 -28.80
N LYS A 73 -2.90 -8.80 -28.26
CA LYS A 73 -4.30 -9.20 -28.45
C LYS A 73 -5.19 -8.01 -28.06
N THR A 74 -5.85 -7.41 -29.04
CA THR A 74 -6.79 -6.30 -28.82
C THR A 74 -7.96 -6.82 -27.98
N LEU A 75 -8.30 -6.10 -26.90
CA LEU A 75 -9.49 -6.42 -26.12
C LEU A 75 -10.72 -6.30 -27.01
N SER A 76 -11.72 -7.16 -26.76
CA SER A 76 -13.01 -7.01 -27.43
C SER A 76 -13.70 -5.72 -26.99
N ILE A 77 -14.43 -5.09 -27.90
CA ILE A 77 -15.19 -3.86 -27.65
C ILE A 77 -16.08 -3.96 -26.40
N PRO A 78 -16.81 -5.07 -26.14
CA PRO A 78 -17.59 -5.21 -24.91
C PRO A 78 -16.76 -5.19 -23.64
N LYS A 79 -15.56 -5.80 -23.65
CA LYS A 79 -14.63 -5.78 -22.50
C LYS A 79 -14.10 -4.37 -22.27
N LEU A 80 -13.79 -3.64 -23.35
CA LEU A 80 -13.35 -2.25 -23.26
C LEU A 80 -14.42 -1.35 -22.63
N HIS A 81 -15.67 -1.44 -23.10
CA HIS A 81 -16.79 -0.71 -22.50
C HIS A 81 -17.07 -1.12 -21.05
N SER A 82 -16.81 -2.37 -20.69
CA SER A 82 -16.91 -2.83 -19.30
C SER A 82 -15.88 -2.14 -18.41
N LEU A 83 -14.61 -2.06 -18.85
CA LEU A 83 -13.55 -1.36 -18.13
C LEU A 83 -13.82 0.14 -17.99
N ILE A 84 -14.35 0.80 -19.02
CA ILE A 84 -14.75 2.22 -18.95
C ILE A 84 -15.84 2.42 -17.89
N ARG A 85 -16.86 1.56 -17.87
CA ARG A 85 -17.91 1.60 -16.83
C ARG A 85 -17.35 1.33 -15.44
N MET A 86 -16.40 0.41 -15.32
CA MET A 86 -15.73 0.11 -14.05
C MET A 86 -14.93 1.32 -13.55
N ARG A 87 -14.16 1.97 -14.42
CA ARG A 87 -13.43 3.21 -14.12
C ARG A 87 -14.37 4.28 -13.55
N GLN A 88 -15.49 4.55 -14.23
CA GLN A 88 -16.48 5.54 -13.77
C GLN A 88 -17.06 5.21 -12.39
N LYS A 89 -17.35 3.93 -12.13
CA LYS A 89 -17.83 3.48 -10.82
C LYS A 89 -16.78 3.67 -9.73
N LEU A 90 -15.52 3.33 -10.01
CA LEU A 90 -14.40 3.48 -9.07
C LEU A 90 -14.18 4.95 -8.71
N VAL A 91 -14.11 5.84 -9.72
CA VAL A 91 -13.95 7.29 -9.50
C VAL A 91 -15.09 7.84 -8.64
N LYS A 92 -16.34 7.48 -8.93
CA LYS A 92 -17.49 7.91 -8.13
C LYS A 92 -17.40 7.43 -6.68
N HIS A 93 -16.97 6.19 -6.46
CA HIS A 93 -16.89 5.62 -5.12
C HIS A 93 -15.73 6.20 -4.31
N ILE A 94 -14.57 6.44 -4.94
CA ILE A 94 -13.45 7.14 -4.32
C ILE A 94 -13.88 8.55 -3.90
N HIS A 95 -14.57 9.29 -4.77
CA HIS A 95 -15.07 10.62 -4.44
C HIS A 95 -16.03 10.60 -3.24
N GLN A 96 -16.91 9.59 -3.15
CA GLN A 96 -17.80 9.42 -1.99
C GLN A 96 -17.04 9.18 -0.67
N LEU A 97 -15.90 8.48 -0.72
CA LEU A 97 -15.05 8.26 0.44
C LEU A 97 -14.23 9.51 0.80
N GLU A 98 -13.85 10.33 -0.17
CA GLU A 98 -13.09 11.57 0.06
C GLU A 98 -13.93 12.67 0.71
N VAL A 99 -15.23 12.74 0.38
CA VAL A 99 -16.16 13.75 0.95
C VAL A 99 -16.81 13.31 2.26
N ARG A 100 -16.52 12.10 2.75
CA ARG A 100 -17.09 11.60 4.00
C ARG A 100 -16.52 12.38 5.19
N GLU A 101 -17.29 12.47 6.26
CA GLU A 101 -16.78 12.97 7.53
C GLU A 101 -15.86 11.92 8.19
N VAL A 102 -14.72 12.38 8.69
CA VAL A 102 -13.75 11.57 9.43
C VAL A 102 -14.21 11.48 10.88
N CYS A 103 -14.35 10.26 11.39
CA CYS A 103 -14.76 10.02 12.76
C CYS A 103 -13.55 9.53 13.56
N PHE A 104 -13.08 10.33 14.50
CA PHE A 104 -11.92 10.01 15.33
C PHE A 104 -12.25 9.14 16.55
N GLU A 105 -13.54 8.94 16.84
CA GLU A 105 -14.00 8.15 17.99
C GLU A 105 -13.90 6.63 17.73
N ASP A 106 -13.90 6.22 16.45
CA ASP A 106 -13.82 4.82 16.03
C ASP A 106 -12.68 4.64 15.04
N GLU A 107 -11.47 4.47 15.60
CA GLU A 107 -10.23 4.26 14.84
C GLU A 107 -10.33 3.04 13.92
N ALA A 108 -10.99 1.96 14.36
CA ALA A 108 -11.13 0.74 13.58
C ALA A 108 -11.96 0.98 12.30
N LYS A 109 -13.06 1.71 12.43
CA LYS A 109 -13.90 2.13 11.30
C LYS A 109 -13.17 3.10 10.37
N GLU A 110 -12.41 4.04 10.92
CA GLU A 110 -11.62 4.97 10.12
C GLU A 110 -10.54 4.24 9.31
N MET A 111 -9.82 3.32 9.95
CA MET A 111 -8.84 2.45 9.29
C MET A 111 -9.47 1.55 8.22
N PHE A 112 -10.71 1.08 8.41
CA PHE A 112 -11.44 0.37 7.38
C PHE A 112 -11.63 1.23 6.12
N TYR A 113 -12.07 2.48 6.28
CA TYR A 113 -12.27 3.38 5.13
C TYR A 113 -10.95 3.73 4.43
N ILE A 114 -9.89 4.03 5.18
CA ILE A 114 -8.55 4.28 4.62
C ILE A 114 -8.08 3.08 3.78
N ASN A 115 -8.23 1.87 4.33
CA ASN A 115 -7.84 0.66 3.61
C ASN A 115 -8.74 0.39 2.40
N HIS A 116 -10.03 0.71 2.50
CA HIS A 116 -10.97 0.55 1.39
C HIS A 116 -10.66 1.52 0.25
N GLU A 117 -10.43 2.79 0.56
CA GLU A 117 -10.01 3.82 -0.39
C GLU A 117 -8.72 3.42 -1.10
N ARG A 118 -7.71 2.94 -0.35
CA ARG A 118 -6.46 2.41 -0.92
C ARG A 118 -6.70 1.28 -1.92
N LYS A 119 -7.60 0.34 -1.61
CA LYS A 119 -7.96 -0.77 -2.51
C LYS A 119 -8.63 -0.25 -3.79
N LEU A 120 -9.54 0.71 -3.68
CA LEU A 120 -10.22 1.30 -4.84
C LEU A 120 -9.25 2.08 -5.73
N LYS A 121 -8.37 2.90 -5.14
CA LYS A 121 -7.33 3.65 -5.88
C LYS A 121 -6.39 2.70 -6.63
N LYS A 122 -5.97 1.59 -5.99
CA LYS A 122 -5.16 0.56 -6.66
C LYS A 122 -5.91 -0.11 -7.82
N ALA A 123 -7.18 -0.47 -7.63
CA ALA A 123 -8.00 -1.06 -8.68
C ALA A 123 -8.21 -0.10 -9.87
N LEU A 124 -8.39 1.20 -9.59
CA LEU A 124 -8.51 2.23 -10.62
C LEU A 124 -7.25 2.29 -11.49
N LEU A 125 -6.06 2.28 -10.87
CA LEU A 125 -4.80 2.30 -11.60
C LEU A 125 -4.62 1.09 -12.53
N GLU A 126 -5.01 -0.11 -12.09
CA GLU A 126 -4.95 -1.32 -12.93
C GLU A 126 -5.89 -1.25 -14.14
N VAL A 127 -7.10 -0.71 -13.93
CA VAL A 127 -8.07 -0.48 -15.02
C VAL A 127 -7.52 0.55 -15.99
N GLU A 128 -6.94 1.65 -15.51
CA GLU A 128 -6.38 2.70 -16.36
C GLU A 128 -5.17 2.22 -17.16
N LYS A 129 -4.23 1.48 -16.54
CA LYS A 129 -3.12 0.83 -17.27
C LYS A 129 -3.63 -0.07 -18.39
N THR A 130 -4.69 -0.82 -18.14
CA THR A 130 -5.30 -1.68 -19.17
C THR A 130 -5.94 -0.86 -20.29
N LEU A 131 -6.70 0.18 -19.95
CA LEU A 131 -7.34 1.05 -20.94
C LEU A 131 -6.30 1.80 -21.80
N HIS A 132 -5.22 2.27 -21.17
CA HIS A 132 -4.09 2.91 -21.83
C HIS A 132 -3.40 1.99 -22.83
N LYS A 133 -3.04 0.77 -22.41
CA LYS A 133 -2.44 -0.26 -23.27
C LYS A 133 -3.27 -0.58 -24.52
N HIS A 134 -4.58 -0.39 -24.45
CA HIS A 134 -5.51 -0.64 -25.55
C HIS A 134 -5.97 0.63 -26.28
N GLY A 135 -5.34 1.79 -26.03
CA GLY A 135 -5.59 3.05 -26.73
C GLY A 135 -6.93 3.70 -26.42
N ALA A 136 -7.55 3.38 -25.27
CA ALA A 136 -8.84 3.94 -24.87
C ALA A 136 -8.73 5.14 -23.92
N LEU A 137 -7.55 5.35 -23.33
CA LEU A 137 -7.20 6.62 -22.69
C LEU A 137 -6.46 7.45 -23.73
N VAL A 138 -7.10 8.53 -24.16
CA VAL A 138 -6.55 9.53 -25.09
C VAL A 138 -6.24 10.78 -24.26
N ASP A 139 -5.29 11.60 -24.73
CA ASP A 139 -4.92 12.88 -24.11
C ASP A 139 -4.35 12.75 -22.68
N VAL A 140 -3.57 11.70 -22.45
CA VAL A 140 -2.78 11.52 -21.23
C VAL A 140 -1.55 12.43 -21.32
N ASP A 141 -1.23 13.16 -20.25
CA ASP A 141 0.00 13.98 -20.19
C ASP A 141 1.27 13.11 -20.18
N GLU A 142 2.43 13.73 -20.45
CA GLU A 142 3.71 13.01 -20.59
C GLU A 142 4.11 12.25 -19.31
N ASP A 143 3.83 12.82 -18.14
CA ASP A 143 4.17 12.21 -16.85
C ASP A 143 3.31 10.96 -16.59
N LEU A 144 2.01 11.06 -16.85
CA LEU A 144 1.05 9.99 -16.65
C LEU A 144 1.21 8.90 -17.73
N GLN A 145 1.60 9.28 -18.94
CA GLN A 145 2.02 8.37 -20.00
C GLN A 145 3.24 7.55 -19.55
N ALA A 146 4.29 8.22 -19.06
CA ALA A 146 5.49 7.55 -18.55
C ALA A 146 5.17 6.62 -17.36
N TYR A 147 4.21 7.01 -16.52
CA TYR A 147 3.74 6.17 -15.42
C TYR A 147 3.05 4.89 -15.92
N TYR A 148 2.15 4.98 -16.91
CA TYR A 148 1.45 3.81 -17.46
C TYR A 148 2.39 2.88 -18.23
N ASP A 149 3.35 3.43 -18.97
CA ASP A 149 4.38 2.69 -19.71
C ASP A 149 5.44 2.06 -18.78
N ASN A 150 5.39 2.37 -17.48
CA ASN A 150 6.41 2.02 -16.48
C ASN A 150 7.83 2.50 -16.86
N THR A 151 7.92 3.60 -17.61
CA THR A 151 9.16 4.30 -17.96
C THR A 151 9.44 5.47 -17.00
N TYR A 152 8.46 5.84 -16.17
CA TYR A 152 8.62 6.84 -15.13
C TYR A 152 9.69 6.43 -14.11
N SER A 153 10.68 7.30 -13.92
CA SER A 153 11.69 7.19 -12.87
C SER A 153 11.59 8.43 -11.98
N PRO A 154 11.13 8.31 -10.73
CA PRO A 154 11.13 9.44 -9.82
C PRO A 154 12.57 9.89 -9.56
N ASN A 155 12.77 11.20 -9.44
CA ASN A 155 14.04 11.80 -9.06
C ASN A 155 13.84 12.57 -7.75
N ILE A 156 14.66 12.25 -6.75
CA ILE A 156 14.64 12.89 -5.43
C ILE A 156 15.81 13.85 -5.35
N ASN A 157 15.51 15.09 -4.97
CA ASN A 157 16.50 16.12 -4.68
C ASN A 157 16.33 16.59 -3.25
N VAL A 158 17.40 16.49 -2.47
CA VAL A 158 17.50 16.98 -1.10
C VAL A 158 18.13 18.37 -1.15
N VAL A 159 17.48 19.37 -0.54
CA VAL A 159 17.95 20.76 -0.56
C VAL A 159 18.10 21.38 0.83
N ASP A 160 17.51 20.78 1.87
CA ASP A 160 17.30 21.45 3.16
C ASP A 160 18.34 21.15 4.25
N THR A 161 19.48 20.53 3.94
CA THR A 161 20.52 20.30 4.96
C THR A 161 21.38 21.54 5.25
N GLY A 162 21.23 22.61 4.45
CA GLY A 162 22.13 23.77 4.50
C GLY A 162 23.55 23.49 3.98
N ASN A 163 23.81 22.28 3.47
CA ASN A 163 25.09 21.84 2.94
C ASN A 163 24.91 21.22 1.55
N GLU A 164 25.38 21.91 0.51
CA GLU A 164 25.19 21.49 -0.89
C GLU A 164 25.86 20.14 -1.22
N LEU A 165 27.02 19.86 -0.63
CA LEU A 165 27.75 18.60 -0.85
C LEU A 165 26.98 17.42 -0.24
N LEU A 166 26.45 17.61 0.97
CA LEU A 166 25.63 16.62 1.66
C LEU A 166 24.31 16.38 0.94
N ASN A 167 23.61 17.46 0.58
CA ASN A 167 22.41 17.43 -0.26
C ASN A 167 22.61 16.58 -1.53
N LYS A 168 23.71 16.81 -2.25
CA LYS A 168 24.04 16.06 -3.46
C LYS A 168 24.26 14.57 -3.18
N ARG A 169 25.11 14.22 -2.21
CA ARG A 169 25.39 12.81 -1.87
C ARG A 169 24.14 12.06 -1.41
N ILE A 170 23.30 12.69 -0.60
CA ILE A 170 22.03 12.08 -0.16
C ILE A 170 21.09 11.88 -1.35
N SER A 171 20.97 12.88 -2.24
CA SER A 171 20.16 12.77 -3.45
C SER A 171 20.66 11.64 -4.36
N ASP A 172 21.97 11.54 -4.58
CA ASP A 172 22.60 10.49 -5.37
C ASP A 172 22.33 9.09 -4.77
N LEU A 173 22.43 8.95 -3.45
CA LEU A 173 22.11 7.70 -2.75
C LEU A 173 20.64 7.31 -2.95
N MET A 174 19.70 8.22 -2.71
CA MET A 174 18.27 7.94 -2.84
C MET A 174 17.88 7.60 -4.27
N ASN A 175 18.44 8.33 -5.25
CA ASN A 175 18.19 8.06 -6.67
C ASN A 175 18.80 6.72 -7.12
N LYS A 176 19.96 6.33 -6.57
CA LYS A 176 20.52 5.00 -6.79
C LYS A 176 19.60 3.91 -6.24
N LYS A 177 19.08 4.06 -5.02
CA LYS A 177 18.11 3.11 -4.43
C LYS A 177 16.82 2.99 -5.24
N ILE A 178 16.36 4.10 -5.84
CA ILE A 178 15.22 4.10 -6.77
C ILE A 178 15.55 3.28 -8.02
N PHE A 179 16.71 3.52 -8.62
CA PHE A 179 17.17 2.79 -9.81
C PHE A 179 17.29 1.29 -9.54
N ASP A 180 17.82 0.93 -8.37
CA ASP A 180 17.98 -0.46 -7.90
C ASP A 180 16.65 -1.10 -7.42
N LYS A 181 15.54 -0.34 -7.43
CA LYS A 181 14.19 -0.77 -7.02
C LYS A 181 14.14 -1.30 -5.59
N GLU A 182 14.90 -0.68 -4.69
CA GLU A 182 14.88 -1.02 -3.28
C GLU A 182 13.52 -0.72 -2.64
N LYS A 183 13.14 -1.51 -1.63
CA LYS A 183 11.88 -1.29 -0.90
C LYS A 183 11.93 -0.04 -0.02
N VAL A 184 13.10 0.29 0.51
CA VAL A 184 13.33 1.42 1.42
C VAL A 184 14.28 2.39 0.73
N ILE A 185 13.74 3.51 0.25
CA ILE A 185 14.52 4.55 -0.44
C ILE A 185 15.15 5.53 0.56
N THR A 186 14.49 5.73 1.70
CA THR A 186 14.97 6.64 2.75
C THR A 186 16.29 6.14 3.32
N PRO A 187 17.33 6.99 3.37
CA PRO A 187 18.59 6.64 4.01
C PRO A 187 18.39 6.36 5.51
N SER A 188 19.10 5.36 6.03
CA SER A 188 19.20 5.12 7.47
C SER A 188 20.09 6.18 8.12
N PHE A 189 20.06 6.23 9.46
CA PHE A 189 20.96 7.09 10.21
C PHE A 189 22.43 6.77 9.94
N ASP A 190 22.80 5.48 9.95
CA ASP A 190 24.16 5.04 9.66
C ASP A 190 24.61 5.45 8.24
N GLU A 191 23.73 5.32 7.24
CA GLU A 191 24.05 5.74 5.86
C GLU A 191 24.32 7.25 5.77
N ILE A 192 23.56 8.06 6.50
CA ILE A 192 23.79 9.51 6.57
C ILE A 192 25.10 9.83 7.29
N ARG A 193 25.36 9.16 8.42
CA ARG A 193 26.62 9.31 9.18
C ARG A 193 27.82 8.97 8.30
N ASP A 194 27.77 7.84 7.60
CA ASP A 194 28.86 7.38 6.74
C ASP A 194 29.12 8.37 5.60
N ILE A 195 28.07 8.91 4.97
CA ILE A 195 28.19 9.98 3.97
C ILE A 195 28.87 11.23 4.56
N MET A 196 28.47 11.65 5.76
CA MET A 196 29.06 12.82 6.41
C MET A 196 30.55 12.60 6.72
N CYS A 197 30.90 11.42 7.23
CA CYS A 197 32.30 11.03 7.46
C CYS A 197 33.12 11.00 6.16
N GLU A 198 32.58 10.43 5.08
CA GLU A 198 33.21 10.43 3.75
C GLU A 198 33.46 11.84 3.23
N LEU A 199 32.45 12.72 3.29
CA LEU A 199 32.58 14.11 2.86
C LEU A 199 33.62 14.87 3.68
N ARG A 200 33.72 14.60 4.98
CA ARG A 200 34.75 15.18 5.84
C ARG A 200 36.14 14.66 5.48
N ALA A 201 36.29 13.38 5.14
CA ALA A 201 37.56 12.82 4.69
C ALA A 201 38.00 13.38 3.33
N GLU A 202 37.06 13.58 2.39
CA GLU A 202 37.33 14.05 1.03
C GLU A 202 37.62 15.56 0.95
N HIS A 203 36.87 16.37 1.69
CA HIS A 203 36.90 17.83 1.57
C HIS A 203 37.46 18.54 2.83
N GLY A 204 37.80 17.79 3.88
CA GLY A 204 38.32 18.32 5.13
C GLY A 204 37.39 19.36 5.76
N SER A 205 37.94 20.39 6.37
CA SER A 205 37.16 21.47 7.01
C SER A 205 36.29 22.29 6.05
N SER A 206 36.57 22.25 4.74
CA SER A 206 35.78 22.98 3.75
C SER A 206 34.42 22.33 3.45
N SER A 207 34.22 21.08 3.89
CA SER A 207 32.96 20.37 3.71
C SER A 207 31.81 20.96 4.52
N GLY A 208 32.08 21.75 5.57
CA GLY A 208 31.06 22.21 6.51
C GLY A 208 30.50 21.10 7.41
N ILE A 209 31.11 19.91 7.40
CA ILE A 209 30.74 18.77 8.26
C ILE A 209 31.63 18.77 9.52
N PRO A 210 31.07 18.53 10.73
CA PRO A 210 31.82 18.37 11.97
C PRO A 210 32.88 17.26 11.86
N ASP A 211 33.97 17.40 12.61
CA ASP A 211 35.03 16.40 12.61
C ASP A 211 34.63 15.19 13.48
N PRO A 212 34.42 13.98 12.92
CA PRO A 212 33.93 12.84 13.69
C PRO A 212 34.89 12.41 14.80
N GLU A 213 36.19 12.71 14.70
CA GLU A 213 37.18 12.39 15.75
C GLU A 213 37.21 13.42 16.88
N LYS A 214 36.76 14.66 16.64
CA LYS A 214 36.83 15.77 17.61
C LYS A 214 35.46 16.20 18.14
N GLU A 215 34.41 15.93 17.38
CA GLU A 215 33.05 16.40 17.58
C GLU A 215 32.08 15.21 17.46
N SER A 216 32.38 14.11 18.16
CA SER A 216 31.57 12.87 18.15
C SER A 216 30.11 13.11 18.52
N ASP A 217 29.85 14.06 19.41
CA ASP A 217 28.49 14.43 19.86
C ASP A 217 27.61 14.93 18.73
N ALA A 218 28.19 15.44 17.64
CA ALA A 218 27.46 15.90 16.46
C ALA A 218 26.91 14.75 15.59
N PHE A 219 27.34 13.51 15.85
CA PHE A 219 26.98 12.33 15.07
C PHE A 219 26.07 11.35 15.81
N CYS A 220 25.50 11.77 16.95
CA CYS A 220 24.66 10.99 17.89
C CYS A 220 25.22 9.59 18.23
N GLU A 221 25.62 9.37 19.48
CA GLU A 221 25.94 8.03 20.00
C GLU A 221 24.79 7.02 19.83
#